data_AF-A0A9N8E373-F1
#
_entry.id   AF-A0A9N8E373-F1
#
_cell.length_a   1.000
_cell.length_b   1.000
_cell.length_c   1.000
_cell.angle_alpha   90.00
_cell.angle_beta   90.00
_cell.angle_gamma   90.00
#
_symmetry.space_group_name_H-M   'P 1'
#
loop_
_entity.id
_entity.type
_entity.pdbx_description
1 polymer ?
#
loop_
_entity_poly.entity_id
_entity_poly.type
_entity_poly.pdbx_seq_one_letter_code
_entity_poly.pdbx_strand_id
1 'polypeptide(L)'
;MVERQEEEQRQEEEQQPARAPRQGARAPTRRNRNVPATAQLKKNLGTLLELWTEWSIGYFGKAAKDFTTNERNKDGPTKQMYMRRNKIWRVQAYLVNAGHTIEAANDKIRTYYHTDKPTPLYTVIKLDQRNPQLRFIPSGIRVRDGIHLNGNGPLGNDLGGILA
;
A
#
# COMPACT_ATOMS: atom_id res chain seq x y z
N MET A 1 -69.04 -2.03 25.03
CA MET A 1 -68.03 -1.85 26.10
C MET A 1 -66.69 -2.44 25.63
N VAL A 2 -66.20 -2.02 24.44
CA VAL A 2 -64.97 -2.55 23.81
C VAL A 2 -64.24 -1.48 22.98
N GLU A 3 -64.41 -0.18 23.29
CA GLU A 3 -63.77 0.92 22.52
C GLU A 3 -62.83 1.78 23.36
N ARG A 4 -62.67 1.47 24.66
CA ARG A 4 -61.78 2.23 25.56
C ARG A 4 -60.40 1.60 25.79
N GLN A 5 -60.15 0.40 25.26
CA GLN A 5 -58.88 -0.30 25.48
C GLN A 5 -57.87 -0.17 24.32
N GLU A 6 -58.29 0.32 23.16
CA GLU A 6 -57.40 0.45 21.98
C GLU A 6 -56.74 1.83 21.87
N GLU A 7 -57.28 2.87 22.52
CA GLU A 7 -56.68 4.21 22.51
C GLU A 7 -55.46 4.33 23.44
N GLU A 8 -55.40 3.57 24.53
CA GLU A 8 -54.25 3.59 25.46
C GLU A 8 -52.99 2.97 24.83
N GLN A 9 -53.13 2.02 23.91
CA GLN A 9 -51.95 1.44 23.21
C GLN A 9 -51.37 2.36 22.14
N ARG A 10 -52.13 3.33 21.61
CA ARG A 10 -51.61 4.28 20.62
C ARG A 10 -50.76 5.39 21.22
N GLN A 11 -50.94 5.71 22.51
CA GLN A 11 -50.22 6.83 23.14
C GLN A 11 -48.82 6.46 23.65
N GLU A 12 -48.49 5.18 23.83
CA GLU A 12 -47.14 4.77 24.24
C GLU A 12 -46.12 4.69 23.09
N GLU A 13 -46.57 4.69 21.83
CA GLU A 13 -45.66 4.64 20.67
C GLU A 13 -45.05 6.01 20.31
N GLU A 14 -45.49 7.12 20.91
CA GLU A 14 -45.06 8.47 20.53
C GLU A 14 -43.92 9.06 21.38
N GLN A 15 -43.35 8.29 22.32
CA GLN A 15 -42.21 8.72 23.13
C GLN A 15 -40.96 7.86 22.91
N GLN A 16 -40.43 7.89 21.69
CA GLN A 16 -39.01 7.60 21.47
C GLN A 16 -38.32 8.82 20.86
N PRO A 17 -37.41 9.50 21.57
CA PRO A 17 -36.62 10.56 20.96
C PRO A 17 -35.75 9.94 19.87
N ALA A 18 -36.00 10.38 18.63
CA ALA A 18 -35.19 10.07 17.46
C ALA A 18 -33.70 10.25 17.80
N ARG A 19 -32.96 9.15 17.85
CA ARG A 19 -31.50 9.16 17.97
C ARG A 19 -30.94 9.91 16.76
N ALA A 20 -30.60 11.17 16.96
CA ALA A 20 -29.86 11.97 16.00
C ALA A 20 -28.65 11.16 15.50
N PRO A 21 -28.37 11.12 14.19
CA PRO A 21 -27.15 10.50 13.71
C PRO A 21 -25.99 11.23 14.38
N ARG A 22 -25.23 10.50 15.20
CA ARG A 22 -23.94 10.96 15.73
C ARG A 22 -23.02 11.15 14.54
N GLN A 23 -23.11 12.31 13.90
CA GLN A 23 -22.09 12.80 13.00
C GLN A 23 -20.88 13.07 13.89
N GLY A 24 -20.09 12.02 14.11
CA GLY A 24 -18.78 12.13 14.73
C GLY A 24 -18.02 13.15 13.91
N ALA A 25 -17.84 14.34 14.47
CA ALA A 25 -16.95 15.35 13.95
C ALA A 25 -15.58 14.71 13.85
N ARG A 26 -15.23 14.20 12.67
CA ARG A 26 -13.90 13.70 12.38
C ARG A 26 -12.98 14.90 12.53
N ALA A 27 -12.23 14.93 13.62
CA ALA A 27 -11.21 15.92 13.86
C ALA A 27 -10.39 16.11 12.57
N PRO A 28 -10.15 17.35 12.12
CA PRO A 28 -9.37 17.59 10.92
C PRO A 28 -8.01 16.92 11.13
N THR A 29 -7.72 15.90 10.31
CA THR A 29 -6.39 15.28 10.28
C THR A 29 -5.39 16.40 10.13
N ARG A 30 -4.54 16.62 11.16
CA ARG A 30 -3.48 17.62 11.13
C ARG A 30 -2.65 17.37 9.87
N ARG A 31 -2.88 18.15 8.81
CA ARG A 31 -2.04 18.11 7.61
C ARG A 31 -0.65 18.47 8.09
N ASN A 32 0.27 17.52 7.96
CA ASN A 32 1.65 17.75 8.34
C ASN A 32 2.23 18.74 7.33
N ARG A 33 2.20 20.04 7.66
CA ARG A 33 2.55 21.16 6.77
C ARG A 33 4.04 21.20 6.41
N ASN A 34 4.87 20.39 7.06
CA ASN A 34 6.31 20.31 6.84
C ASN A 34 6.74 19.15 5.93
N VAL A 35 5.83 18.55 5.17
CA VAL A 35 6.21 17.52 4.20
C VAL A 35 6.71 18.21 2.92
N PRO A 36 7.96 17.96 2.51
CA PRO A 36 8.52 18.62 1.34
C PRO A 36 7.70 18.29 0.09
N ALA A 37 7.49 19.29 -0.78
CA ALA A 37 6.76 19.14 -2.03
C ALA A 37 7.41 18.12 -2.99
N THR A 38 8.63 17.67 -2.71
CA THR A 38 9.36 16.68 -3.49
C THR A 38 8.89 15.24 -3.24
N ALA A 39 8.27 14.96 -2.09
CA ALA A 39 7.76 13.63 -1.73
C ALA A 39 6.27 13.48 -2.07
N GLN A 40 5.97 13.37 -3.37
CA GLN A 40 4.61 13.23 -3.87
C GLN A 40 4.42 11.99 -4.74
N LEU A 41 3.24 11.39 -4.63
CA LEU A 41 2.79 10.31 -5.50
C LEU A 41 1.92 10.88 -6.62
N LYS A 42 2.17 10.47 -7.87
CA LYS A 42 1.36 10.83 -9.05
C LYS A 42 -0.03 10.23 -8.90
N LYS A 43 -1.09 11.03 -9.01
CA LYS A 43 -2.47 10.56 -8.75
C LYS A 43 -2.95 9.53 -9.77
N ASN A 44 -2.67 9.76 -11.05
CA ASN A 44 -3.17 8.96 -12.17
C ASN A 44 -1.99 8.23 -12.85
N LEU A 45 -1.63 7.07 -12.30
CA LEU A 45 -0.70 6.16 -12.97
C LEU A 45 -1.48 5.21 -13.87
N GLY A 46 -1.13 5.17 -15.14
CA GLY A 46 -1.78 4.37 -16.16
C GLY A 46 -1.07 3.05 -16.44
N THR A 47 0.23 2.95 -16.15
CA THR A 47 1.02 1.76 -16.51
C THR A 47 1.85 1.21 -15.34
N LEU A 48 2.20 -0.07 -15.43
CA LEU A 48 3.09 -0.74 -14.47
C LEU A 48 4.51 -0.17 -14.53
N LEU A 49 4.95 0.29 -15.70
CA LEU A 49 6.24 0.96 -15.85
C LEU A 49 6.25 2.29 -15.10
N GLU A 50 5.19 3.10 -15.22
CA GLU A 50 5.10 4.34 -14.45
C GLU A 50 5.09 4.09 -12.94
N LEU A 51 4.46 3.00 -12.48
CA LEU A 51 4.53 2.57 -11.09
C LEU A 51 5.97 2.29 -10.65
N TRP A 52 6.73 1.58 -11.48
CA TRP A 52 8.13 1.30 -11.18
C TRP A 52 8.98 2.57 -11.15
N THR A 53 8.81 3.44 -12.14
CA THR A 53 9.51 4.74 -12.22
C THR A 53 9.21 5.60 -10.99
N GLU A 54 7.96 5.63 -10.53
CA GLU A 54 7.61 6.33 -9.29
C GLU A 54 8.39 5.79 -8.08
N TRP A 55 8.62 4.48 -8.02
CA TRP A 55 9.31 3.83 -6.92
C TRP A 55 10.84 3.96 -6.96
N SER A 56 11.42 3.83 -8.15
CA SER A 56 12.88 3.77 -8.34
C SER A 56 13.52 5.15 -8.48
N ILE A 57 12.84 6.08 -9.16
CA ILE A 57 13.35 7.42 -9.52
C ILE A 57 12.50 8.51 -8.85
N GLY A 58 11.17 8.38 -8.92
CA GLY A 58 10.23 9.39 -8.46
C GLY A 58 9.90 10.44 -9.52
N TYR A 59 8.70 11.00 -9.45
CA TYR A 59 8.23 12.00 -10.42
C TYR A 59 8.41 13.45 -9.97
N PHE A 60 8.61 13.67 -8.67
CA PHE A 60 8.65 15.01 -8.08
C PHE A 60 9.98 15.28 -7.36
N GLY A 61 11.04 14.58 -7.76
CA GLY A 61 12.40 14.76 -7.23
C GLY A 61 12.80 13.77 -6.12
N LYS A 62 11.84 12.99 -5.57
CA LYS A 62 12.14 11.92 -4.62
C LYS A 62 11.47 10.62 -5.03
N ALA A 63 12.24 9.53 -5.04
CA ALA A 63 11.74 8.19 -5.31
C ALA A 63 10.87 7.68 -4.16
N ALA A 64 9.80 6.93 -4.46
CA ALA A 64 8.87 6.47 -3.41
C ALA A 64 9.51 5.46 -2.44
N LYS A 65 10.59 4.78 -2.85
CA LYS A 65 11.38 3.92 -1.94
C LYS A 65 12.07 4.70 -0.82
N ASP A 66 12.40 5.97 -1.06
CA ASP A 66 13.13 6.84 -0.12
C ASP A 66 12.19 7.66 0.77
N PHE A 67 10.87 7.47 0.65
CA PHE A 67 9.91 8.24 1.42
C PHE A 67 10.01 7.93 2.91
N THR A 68 10.11 8.98 3.72
CA THR A 68 10.08 8.87 5.18
C THR A 68 8.69 8.50 5.67
N THR A 69 8.58 8.02 6.91
CA THR A 69 7.28 7.69 7.51
C THR A 69 6.35 8.91 7.58
N ASN A 70 6.90 10.10 7.79
CA ASN A 70 6.13 11.34 7.82
C ASN A 70 5.59 11.73 6.43
N GLU A 71 6.39 11.55 5.39
CA GLU A 71 5.98 11.81 4.00
C GLU A 71 4.86 10.84 3.55
N ARG A 72 5.01 9.55 3.90
CA ARG A 72 4.02 8.50 3.58
C ARG A 72 2.69 8.71 4.30
N ASN A 73 2.74 9.21 5.54
CA ASN A 73 1.58 9.41 6.40
C ASN A 73 1.07 10.87 6.42
N LYS A 74 1.46 11.69 5.44
CA LYS A 74 1.12 13.13 5.43
C LYS A 74 -0.39 13.40 5.45
N ASP A 75 -1.16 12.55 4.78
CA ASP A 75 -2.62 12.57 4.73
C ASP A 75 -3.16 11.15 4.46
N GLY A 76 -4.44 10.93 4.79
CA GLY A 76 -5.10 9.63 4.63
C GLY A 76 -5.07 9.09 3.19
N PRO A 77 -5.47 9.87 2.17
CA PRO A 77 -5.37 9.48 0.78
C PRO A 77 -3.96 9.07 0.33
N THR A 78 -2.93 9.87 0.64
CA THR A 78 -1.54 9.56 0.30
C THR A 78 -1.09 8.27 0.96
N LYS A 79 -1.41 8.08 2.24
CA LYS A 79 -1.11 6.84 2.97
C LYS A 79 -1.74 5.63 2.28
N GLN A 80 -3.02 5.72 1.92
CA GLN A 80 -3.72 4.64 1.24
C GLN A 80 -3.13 4.33 -0.14
N MET A 81 -2.81 5.37 -0.92
CA MET A 81 -2.14 5.22 -2.22
C MET A 81 -0.79 4.51 -2.06
N TYR A 82 0.05 4.99 -1.13
CA TYR A 82 1.35 4.37 -0.86
C TYR A 82 1.21 2.91 -0.47
N MET A 83 0.31 2.58 0.46
CA MET A 83 0.12 1.19 0.92
C MET A 83 -0.32 0.25 -0.21
N ARG A 84 -1.22 0.69 -1.09
CA ARG A 84 -1.67 -0.11 -2.24
C ARG A 84 -0.53 -0.32 -3.23
N ARG A 85 0.17 0.76 -3.61
CA ARG A 85 1.29 0.72 -4.56
C ARG A 85 2.48 -0.08 -4.04
N ASN A 86 2.77 0.01 -2.75
CA ASN A 86 3.84 -0.74 -2.11
C ASN A 86 3.68 -2.26 -2.27
N LYS A 87 2.45 -2.78 -2.30
CA LYS A 87 2.25 -4.20 -2.59
C LYS A 87 2.69 -4.57 -4.00
N ILE A 88 2.40 -3.71 -4.98
CA ILE A 88 2.75 -3.92 -6.39
C ILE A 88 4.26 -3.74 -6.60
N TRP A 89 4.85 -2.68 -6.05
CA TRP A 89 6.30 -2.44 -6.12
C TRP A 89 7.12 -3.60 -5.58
N ARG A 90 6.63 -4.26 -4.53
CA ARG A 90 7.30 -5.45 -3.97
C ARG A 90 7.27 -6.65 -4.90
N VAL A 91 6.20 -6.81 -5.69
CA VAL A 91 6.14 -7.83 -6.75
C VAL A 91 7.15 -7.52 -7.84
N GLN A 92 7.18 -6.28 -8.32
CA GLN A 92 8.13 -5.84 -9.34
C GLN A 92 9.58 -6.01 -8.85
N ALA A 93 9.89 -5.55 -7.65
CA ALA A 93 11.21 -5.70 -7.04
C ALA A 93 11.61 -7.17 -6.84
N TYR A 94 10.67 -8.04 -6.45
CA TYR A 94 10.93 -9.47 -6.35
C TYR A 94 11.33 -10.09 -7.70
N LEU A 95 10.57 -9.79 -8.76
CA LEU A 95 10.87 -10.31 -10.10
C LEU A 95 12.18 -9.75 -10.65
N VAL A 96 12.46 -8.47 -10.41
CA VAL A 96 13.73 -7.84 -10.80
C VAL A 96 14.91 -8.47 -10.05
N ASN A 97 14.78 -8.70 -8.75
CA ASN A 97 15.80 -9.38 -7.95
C ASN A 97 16.00 -10.85 -8.34
N ALA A 98 14.97 -11.48 -8.93
CA ALA A 98 15.06 -12.82 -9.51
C ALA A 98 15.73 -12.83 -10.91
N GLY A 99 16.21 -11.67 -11.39
CA GLY A 99 16.94 -11.55 -12.66
C GLY A 99 16.07 -11.18 -13.86
N HIS A 100 14.80 -10.83 -13.67
CA HIS A 100 13.97 -10.32 -14.77
C HIS A 100 14.23 -8.84 -15.03
N THR A 101 14.15 -8.40 -16.29
CA THR A 101 14.02 -6.98 -16.60
C THR A 101 12.67 -6.45 -16.11
N ILE A 102 12.53 -5.13 -15.96
CA ILE A 102 11.27 -4.56 -15.49
C ILE A 102 10.12 -4.78 -16.48
N GLU A 103 10.42 -4.79 -17.78
CA GLU A 103 9.46 -5.08 -18.84
C GLU A 103 8.97 -6.53 -18.73
N ALA A 104 9.90 -7.50 -18.63
CA ALA A 104 9.55 -8.90 -18.46
C ALA A 104 8.79 -9.16 -17.15
N ALA A 105 9.14 -8.46 -16.06
CA ALA A 105 8.41 -8.52 -14.80
C ALA A 105 6.97 -7.99 -14.95
N ASN A 106 6.79 -6.86 -15.63
CA ASN A 106 5.48 -6.27 -15.89
C ASN A 106 4.62 -7.16 -16.79
N ASP A 107 5.20 -7.77 -17.81
CA ASP A 107 4.51 -8.72 -18.68
C ASP A 107 4.04 -9.94 -17.89
N LYS A 108 4.88 -10.52 -17.03
CA LYS A 108 4.48 -11.62 -16.14
C LYS A 108 3.31 -11.24 -15.23
N ILE A 109 3.36 -10.04 -14.62
CA ILE A 109 2.26 -9.53 -13.78
C ILE A 109 0.97 -9.40 -14.60
N ARG A 110 1.05 -8.83 -15.81
CA ARG A 110 -0.11 -8.65 -16.69
C ARG A 110 -0.67 -9.99 -17.16
N THR A 111 0.18 -10.95 -17.50
CA THR A 111 -0.23 -12.30 -17.93
C THR A 111 -0.90 -13.07 -16.80
N TYR A 112 -0.40 -12.96 -15.56
CA TYR A 112 -0.95 -13.70 -14.44
C TYR A 112 -2.22 -13.08 -13.86
N TYR A 113 -2.26 -11.75 -13.71
CA TYR A 113 -3.36 -11.05 -13.04
C TYR A 113 -4.37 -10.41 -13.99
N HIS A 114 -4.10 -10.41 -15.29
CA HIS A 114 -4.96 -9.84 -16.35
C HIS A 114 -5.36 -8.38 -16.12
N THR A 115 -4.53 -7.63 -15.38
CA THR A 115 -4.78 -6.22 -15.08
C THR A 115 -3.48 -5.45 -14.87
N ASP A 116 -3.48 -4.19 -15.29
CA ASP A 116 -2.38 -3.23 -15.13
C ASP A 116 -2.75 -2.06 -14.19
N LYS A 117 -4.04 -1.90 -13.88
CA LYS A 117 -4.54 -0.81 -13.04
C LYS A 117 -4.15 -1.05 -11.58
N PRO A 118 -3.59 -0.05 -10.87
CA PRO A 118 -3.06 -0.25 -9.52
C PRO A 118 -4.09 -0.77 -8.49
N THR A 119 -5.33 -0.27 -8.55
CA THR A 119 -6.36 -0.66 -7.57
C THR A 119 -6.84 -2.11 -7.76
N PRO A 120 -7.28 -2.53 -8.97
CA PRO A 120 -7.58 -3.94 -9.23
C PRO A 120 -6.40 -4.87 -8.94
N LEU A 121 -5.20 -4.48 -9.38
CA LEU A 121 -3.99 -5.28 -9.20
C LEU A 121 -3.66 -5.51 -7.71
N TYR A 122 -3.79 -4.46 -6.88
CA TYR A 122 -3.65 -4.59 -5.43
C TYR A 122 -4.64 -5.60 -4.83
N THR A 123 -5.90 -5.59 -5.28
CA THR A 123 -6.93 -6.50 -4.76
C THR A 123 -6.59 -7.95 -5.08
N VAL A 124 -6.23 -8.26 -6.33
CA VAL A 124 -5.88 -9.63 -6.73
C VAL A 124 -4.59 -10.13 -6.08
N ILE A 125 -3.55 -9.28 -5.99
CA ILE A 125 -2.31 -9.62 -5.25
C ILE A 125 -2.60 -9.89 -3.78
N LYS A 126 -3.50 -9.10 -3.16
CA LYS A 126 -3.87 -9.30 -1.76
C LYS A 126 -4.60 -10.63 -1.55
N LEU A 127 -5.44 -11.04 -2.50
CA LEU A 127 -6.13 -12.33 -2.46
C LEU A 127 -5.15 -13.49 -2.66
N ASP A 128 -4.26 -13.37 -3.65
CA ASP A 128 -3.18 -14.33 -3.94
C ASP A 128 -2.31 -14.57 -2.69
N GLN A 129 -1.83 -13.49 -2.05
CA GLN A 129 -1.01 -13.56 -0.84
C GLN A 129 -1.71 -14.19 0.37
N ARG A 130 -3.05 -14.27 0.39
CA ARG A 130 -3.81 -14.94 1.45
C ARG A 130 -4.01 -16.43 1.18
N ASN A 131 -3.84 -16.87 -0.06
CA ASN A 131 -4.10 -18.24 -0.50
C ASN A 131 -2.77 -18.97 -0.72
N PRO A 132 -2.32 -19.83 0.20
CA PRO A 132 -1.01 -20.48 0.10
C PRO A 132 -0.86 -21.44 -1.09
N GLN A 133 -1.95 -21.76 -1.78
CA GLN A 133 -2.01 -22.61 -2.98
C GLN A 133 -1.80 -21.84 -4.30
N LEU A 134 -1.94 -20.51 -4.30
CA LEU A 134 -1.73 -19.65 -5.47
C LEU A 134 -0.40 -18.90 -5.27
N ARG A 135 0.72 -19.59 -5.50
CA ARG A 135 2.05 -19.00 -5.27
C ARG A 135 2.62 -18.44 -6.57
N PHE A 136 2.06 -17.34 -7.07
CA PHE A 136 2.79 -16.52 -8.04
C PHE A 136 4.01 -15.85 -7.38
N ILE A 137 3.90 -15.53 -6.08
CA ILE A 137 4.94 -14.89 -5.28
C ILE A 137 4.99 -15.59 -3.92
N PRO A 138 6.17 -15.90 -3.37
CA PRO A 138 6.28 -16.45 -2.03
C PRO A 138 5.53 -15.58 -1.02
N SER A 139 4.62 -16.18 -0.25
CA SER A 139 3.82 -15.55 0.80
C SER A 139 4.64 -14.96 1.98
N GLY A 140 5.97 -14.95 1.83
CA GLY A 140 6.96 -14.56 2.82
C GLY A 140 7.73 -13.27 2.52
N ILE A 141 7.31 -12.42 1.56
CA ILE A 141 7.85 -11.05 1.49
C ILE A 141 7.33 -10.28 2.74
N ARG A 142 7.91 -10.55 3.90
CA ARG A 142 7.85 -9.79 5.15
C ARG A 142 9.23 -9.15 5.30
N VAL A 143 9.42 -8.01 4.65
CA VAL A 143 10.60 -7.18 4.91
C VAL A 143 10.23 -6.37 6.14
N ARG A 144 10.81 -6.72 7.28
CA ARG A 144 10.97 -5.80 8.41
C ARG A 144 11.49 -4.48 7.84
N ASP A 145 10.89 -3.36 8.25
CA ASP A 145 11.31 -2.02 7.88
C ASP A 145 12.84 -1.89 7.91
N GLY A 146 13.48 -1.81 6.74
CA GLY A 146 14.94 -1.80 6.62
C GLY A 146 15.44 -2.62 5.44
N ILE A 147 15.12 -2.20 4.21
CA ILE A 147 15.95 -2.59 3.07
C ILE A 147 17.23 -1.75 3.19
N HIS A 148 18.24 -2.32 3.86
CA HIS A 148 19.60 -1.85 3.76
C HIS A 148 20.09 -2.23 2.35
N LEU A 149 20.01 -1.27 1.42
CA LEU A 149 20.75 -1.34 0.16
C LEU A 149 22.22 -1.02 0.45
N ASN A 150 22.93 -1.95 1.10
CA ASN A 150 24.39 -1.88 1.10
C ASN A 150 24.90 -2.58 -0.15
N GLY A 151 25.11 -1.78 -1.18
CA GLY A 151 26.29 -1.97 -2.01
C GLY A 151 27.51 -1.68 -1.14
N ASN A 152 28.17 -2.72 -0.66
CA ASN A 152 29.59 -2.68 -0.39
C ASN A 152 30.11 -4.11 -0.39
N GLY A 153 30.88 -4.45 -1.41
CA GLY A 153 31.62 -5.70 -1.45
C GLY A 153 32.66 -5.73 -0.32
N PRO A 154 32.94 -6.89 0.28
CA PRO A 154 34.17 -7.03 1.03
C PRO A 154 35.29 -7.23 0.01
N LEU A 155 36.09 -6.17 -0.17
CA LEU A 155 37.51 -6.31 -0.45
C LEU A 155 38.09 -7.15 0.71
N GLY A 156 38.17 -8.46 0.49
CA GLY A 156 38.94 -9.36 1.35
C GLY A 156 40.42 -9.14 1.07
N ASN A 157 41.06 -8.34 1.92
CA ASN A 157 42.49 -8.42 2.17
C ASN A 157 42.82 -9.86 2.58
N ASP A 158 43.53 -10.59 1.74
CA ASP A 158 44.31 -11.76 2.17
C ASP A 158 45.76 -11.31 2.36
N LEU A 159 46.07 -10.94 3.60
CA LEU A 159 47.43 -10.81 4.11
C LEU A 159 47.89 -12.20 4.57
N GLY A 160 48.98 -12.67 3.98
CA GLY A 160 50.10 -13.26 4.71
C GLY A 160 49.87 -14.54 5.53
N GLY A 161 50.51 -15.62 5.05
CA GLY A 161 51.37 -16.43 5.91
C GLY A 161 50.84 -17.81 6.29
N ILE A 162 51.32 -18.84 5.59
CA ILE A 162 51.60 -20.15 6.20
C ILE A 162 52.99 -20.60 5.73
N LEU A 163 53.91 -20.62 6.69
CA LEU A 163 55.11 -21.46 6.67
C LEU A 163 54.70 -22.94 6.60
N ALA A 164 55.29 -23.67 5.66
CA ALA A 164 55.87 -25.01 5.84
C ALA A 164 56.74 -25.34 4.62
#